data_AF-A0A9X1VTC5-F1
#
_entry.id   AF-A0A9X1VTC5-F1
#
_cell.length_a   1.000
_cell.length_b   1.000
_cell.length_c   1.000
_cell.angle_alpha   90.00
_cell.angle_beta   90.00
_cell.angle_gamma   90.00
#
_symmetry.space_group_name_H-M   'P 1'
#
loop_
_entity.id
_entity.type
_entity.pdbx_description
1 polymer ?
#
loop_
_entity_poly.entity_id
_entity_poly.type
_entity_poly.pdbx_seq_one_letter_code
_entity_poly.pdbx_strand_id
1 'polypeptide(L)'
;MRKALYISILFLEFSEYSKAQISGQLFHDKSESPGIEIYFKNFGQKVESDFDGYFNLAFPRKNKKNDLIINVYGLKILILNIVSKQGKLNLGKVELPIFKSIEPSEFEQLSEKERKSCQPVYHYAQLLGYFYTNKLENEFLLLNCKEKIKDFEFNSETKTITIEWKKLKNCE
;
A
#
# COMPACT_ATOMS: atom_id res chain seq x y z
N MET A 1 -19.28 -19.33 -60.82
CA MET A 1 -18.42 -18.60 -59.86
C MET A 1 -18.76 -19.04 -58.45
N ARG A 2 -18.02 -20.03 -57.90
CA ARG A 2 -18.23 -20.55 -56.53
C ARG A 2 -17.43 -19.67 -55.57
N LYS A 3 -18.11 -18.99 -54.65
CA LYS A 3 -17.50 -18.15 -53.61
C LYS A 3 -16.88 -19.07 -52.55
N ALA A 4 -15.56 -19.05 -52.42
CA ALA A 4 -14.85 -19.68 -51.33
C ALA A 4 -15.05 -18.84 -50.05
N LEU A 5 -15.67 -19.44 -49.03
CA LEU A 5 -15.74 -18.90 -47.68
C LEU A 5 -14.42 -19.23 -46.98
N TYR A 6 -13.57 -18.21 -46.80
CA TYR A 6 -12.40 -18.30 -45.93
C TYR A 6 -12.89 -18.26 -44.47
N ILE A 7 -12.91 -19.41 -43.81
CA ILE A 7 -13.03 -19.49 -42.35
C ILE A 7 -11.63 -19.26 -41.80
N SER A 8 -11.30 -18.02 -41.46
CA SER A 8 -10.11 -17.70 -40.68
C SER A 8 -10.38 -18.11 -39.23
N ILE A 9 -9.87 -19.27 -38.85
CA ILE A 9 -9.81 -19.72 -37.45
C ILE A 9 -8.76 -18.84 -36.75
N LEU A 10 -9.24 -17.85 -36.00
CA LEU A 10 -8.41 -17.06 -35.09
C LEU A 10 -8.08 -17.96 -33.89
N PHE A 11 -6.90 -18.58 -33.91
CA PHE A 11 -6.34 -19.22 -32.72
C PHE A 11 -6.01 -18.13 -31.69
N LEU A 12 -6.97 -17.82 -30.82
CA LEU A 12 -6.70 -17.17 -29.53
C LEU A 12 -6.04 -18.22 -28.63
N GLU A 13 -4.74 -18.38 -28.78
CA GLU A 13 -3.91 -19.01 -27.74
C GLU A 13 -3.85 -18.07 -26.53
N PHE A 14 -4.93 -18.00 -25.76
CA PHE A 14 -4.86 -17.55 -24.38
C PHE A 14 -4.07 -18.59 -23.59
N SER A 15 -2.75 -18.48 -23.62
CA SER A 15 -1.95 -19.04 -22.54
C SER A 15 -2.17 -18.18 -21.30
N GLU A 16 -3.29 -18.40 -20.61
CA GLU A 16 -3.52 -17.94 -19.24
C GLU A 16 -2.55 -18.68 -18.31
N TYR A 17 -1.26 -18.36 -18.41
CA TYR A 17 -0.41 -18.42 -17.24
C TYR A 17 -0.92 -17.32 -16.33
N SER A 18 -1.89 -17.65 -15.46
CA SER A 18 -2.22 -16.78 -14.34
C SER A 18 -0.92 -16.54 -13.57
N LYS A 19 -0.32 -15.37 -13.83
CA LYS A 19 0.83 -14.94 -13.05
C LYS A 19 0.29 -14.80 -11.63
N ALA A 20 1.04 -15.31 -10.66
CA ALA A 20 0.71 -15.07 -9.27
C ALA A 20 0.60 -13.55 -9.10
N GLN A 21 -0.45 -13.11 -8.45
CA GLN A 21 -0.78 -11.69 -8.30
C GLN A 21 -1.06 -11.39 -6.83
N ILE A 22 -0.75 -10.17 -6.41
CA ILE A 22 -1.20 -9.60 -5.13
C ILE A 22 -2.14 -8.44 -5.45
N SER A 23 -3.25 -8.38 -4.75
CA SER A 23 -4.25 -7.32 -4.90
C SER A 23 -4.77 -6.86 -3.55
N GLY A 24 -5.42 -5.72 -3.52
CA GLY A 24 -6.07 -5.18 -2.33
C GLY A 24 -6.75 -3.86 -2.64
N GLN A 25 -7.47 -3.33 -1.66
CA GLN A 25 -8.15 -2.05 -1.73
C GLN A 25 -7.69 -1.17 -0.57
N LEU A 26 -7.21 0.03 -0.87
CA LEU A 26 -6.58 0.94 0.07
C LEU A 26 -7.55 2.04 0.50
N PHE A 27 -7.53 2.38 1.79
CA PHE A 27 -8.44 3.36 2.39
C PHE A 27 -7.71 4.35 3.31
N HIS A 28 -8.26 5.55 3.43
CA HIS A 28 -8.00 6.52 4.49
C HIS A 28 -9.34 6.97 5.09
N ASP A 29 -9.51 6.81 6.39
CA ASP A 29 -10.72 7.09 7.16
C ASP A 29 -12.01 6.61 6.46
N LYS A 30 -11.98 5.35 5.99
CA LYS A 30 -13.07 4.67 5.26
C LYS A 30 -13.35 5.18 3.84
N SER A 31 -12.58 6.13 3.33
CA SER A 31 -12.61 6.56 1.93
C SER A 31 -11.51 5.88 1.13
N GLU A 32 -11.79 5.51 -0.10
CA GLU A 32 -10.84 4.91 -1.02
C GLU A 32 -9.65 5.83 -1.29
N SER A 33 -8.44 5.26 -1.36
CA SER A 33 -7.19 6.00 -1.54
C SER A 33 -6.58 5.75 -2.93
N PRO A 34 -6.87 6.62 -3.93
CA PRO A 34 -6.30 6.51 -5.26
C PRO A 34 -4.86 7.03 -5.36
N GLY A 35 -4.14 6.56 -6.39
CA GLY A 35 -2.80 7.06 -6.73
C GLY A 35 -1.70 6.67 -5.75
N ILE A 36 -1.92 5.68 -4.89
CA ILE A 36 -0.91 5.14 -3.97
C ILE A 36 0.00 4.21 -4.76
N GLU A 37 1.32 4.36 -4.61
CA GLU A 37 2.30 3.53 -5.33
C GLU A 37 2.56 2.21 -4.57
N ILE A 38 2.40 1.08 -5.24
CA ILE A 38 2.68 -0.27 -4.73
C ILE A 38 3.73 -0.96 -5.60
N TYR A 39 4.76 -1.55 -4.98
CA TYR A 39 5.80 -2.28 -5.70
C TYR A 39 6.52 -3.32 -4.84
N PHE A 40 7.20 -4.26 -5.48
CA PHE A 40 8.10 -5.17 -4.76
C PHE A 40 9.51 -4.59 -4.69
N LYS A 41 10.14 -4.64 -3.51
CA LYS A 41 11.51 -4.15 -3.29
C LYS A 41 12.50 -4.86 -4.23
N ASN A 42 13.39 -4.10 -4.86
CA ASN A 42 14.37 -4.55 -5.85
C ASN A 42 13.79 -5.01 -7.21
N PHE A 43 12.52 -4.70 -7.49
CA PHE A 43 11.91 -4.95 -8.78
C PHE A 43 11.41 -3.64 -9.39
N GLY A 44 11.57 -3.50 -10.71
CA GLY A 44 11.22 -2.26 -11.41
C GLY A 44 9.72 -2.07 -11.65
N GLN A 45 8.92 -3.14 -11.54
CA GLN A 45 7.48 -3.05 -11.75
C GLN A 45 6.81 -2.36 -10.56
N LYS A 46 6.08 -1.29 -10.85
CA LYS A 46 5.23 -0.57 -9.91
C LYS A 46 3.83 -0.46 -10.48
N VAL A 47 2.86 -0.34 -9.60
CA VAL A 47 1.46 -0.03 -9.94
C VAL A 47 0.98 1.08 -9.01
N GLU A 48 -0.06 1.79 -9.44
CA GLU A 48 -0.77 2.74 -8.60
C GLU A 48 -2.18 2.22 -8.34
N SER A 49 -2.75 2.55 -7.18
CA SER A 49 -4.16 2.28 -6.92
C SER A 49 -5.07 3.13 -7.82
N ASP A 50 -6.16 2.54 -8.30
CA ASP A 50 -7.16 3.23 -9.12
C ASP A 50 -8.07 4.13 -8.28
N PHE A 51 -9.11 4.71 -8.91
CA PHE A 51 -10.07 5.60 -8.26
C PHE A 51 -10.85 4.94 -7.11
N ASP A 52 -10.96 3.61 -7.10
CA ASP A 52 -11.60 2.84 -6.04
C ASP A 52 -10.58 2.37 -4.99
N GLY A 53 -9.33 2.89 -5.05
CA GLY A 53 -8.23 2.48 -4.18
C GLY A 53 -7.75 1.05 -4.45
N TYR A 54 -8.22 0.41 -5.52
CA TYR A 54 -7.86 -0.97 -5.86
C TYR A 54 -6.52 -1.04 -6.57
N PHE A 55 -5.72 -2.07 -6.26
CA PHE A 55 -4.50 -2.37 -6.98
C PHE A 55 -4.38 -3.87 -7.29
N ASN A 56 -3.63 -4.17 -8.35
CA ASN A 56 -3.23 -5.53 -8.70
C ASN A 56 -1.80 -5.53 -9.24
N LEU A 57 -0.91 -6.28 -8.59
CA LEU A 57 0.51 -6.36 -8.92
C LEU A 57 0.93 -7.82 -9.12
N ALA A 58 1.62 -8.10 -10.22
CA ALA A 58 2.16 -9.43 -10.46
C ALA A 58 3.35 -9.70 -9.54
N PHE A 59 3.41 -10.92 -8.97
CA PHE A 59 4.59 -11.37 -8.24
C PHE A 59 5.77 -11.52 -9.21
N PRO A 60 6.93 -10.92 -8.89
CA PRO A 60 8.09 -11.01 -9.75
C PRO A 60 8.75 -12.40 -9.69
N ARG A 61 8.64 -13.09 -8.55
CA ARG A 61 9.19 -14.44 -8.36
C ARG A 61 8.17 -15.33 -7.64
N LYS A 62 7.68 -16.37 -8.33
CA LYS A 62 6.81 -17.41 -7.75
C LYS A 62 7.58 -18.23 -6.71
N ASN A 63 6.91 -18.68 -5.65
CA ASN A 63 7.48 -19.54 -4.59
C ASN A 63 8.74 -19.00 -3.89
N LYS A 64 9.00 -17.69 -4.01
CA LYS A 64 10.09 -17.00 -3.33
C LYS A 64 9.52 -15.91 -2.43
N LYS A 65 10.32 -15.50 -1.45
CA LYS A 65 10.04 -14.35 -0.59
C LYS A 65 10.22 -13.07 -1.39
N ASN A 66 9.24 -12.20 -1.32
CA ASN A 66 9.26 -10.87 -1.90
C ASN A 66 8.81 -9.87 -0.84
N ASP A 67 9.46 -8.71 -0.77
CA ASP A 67 9.07 -7.64 0.15
C ASP A 67 8.21 -6.64 -0.61
N LEU A 68 7.01 -6.38 -0.14
CA LEU A 68 6.09 -5.41 -0.73
C LEU A 68 6.25 -4.06 -0.05
N ILE A 69 6.23 -2.99 -0.85
CA ILE A 69 6.21 -1.62 -0.38
C ILE A 69 4.91 -0.98 -0.86
N ILE A 70 4.19 -0.36 0.07
CA ILE A 70 3.07 0.56 -0.19
C ILE A 70 3.55 1.95 0.24
N ASN A 71 3.60 2.90 -0.70
CA ASN A 71 4.14 4.24 -0.48
C ASN A 71 3.00 5.26 -0.34
N VAL A 72 2.76 5.69 0.90
CA VAL A 72 1.63 6.52 1.34
C VAL A 72 2.12 7.93 1.64
N TYR A 73 2.15 8.80 0.64
CA TYR A 73 2.46 10.23 0.82
C TYR A 73 3.67 10.53 1.73
N GLY A 74 4.78 9.81 1.53
CA GLY A 74 6.01 9.99 2.31
C GLY A 74 6.15 9.08 3.55
N LEU A 75 5.11 8.33 3.91
CA LEU A 75 5.16 7.17 4.80
C LEU A 75 5.25 5.89 3.96
N LYS A 76 6.05 4.91 4.39
CA LYS A 76 6.17 3.62 3.69
C LYS A 76 5.71 2.48 4.58
N ILE A 77 4.93 1.56 4.02
CA ILE A 77 4.61 0.27 4.65
C ILE A 77 5.42 -0.80 3.94
N LEU A 78 6.34 -1.44 4.65
CA LEU A 78 7.19 -2.53 4.19
C LEU A 78 6.67 -3.85 4.77
N ILE A 79 6.04 -4.66 3.93
CA ILE A 79 5.59 -6.00 4.28
C ILE A 79 6.65 -7.00 3.82
N LEU A 80 7.37 -7.57 4.79
CA LEU A 80 8.49 -8.47 4.56
C LEU A 80 8.04 -9.89 4.24
N ASN A 81 8.83 -10.58 3.41
CA ASN A 81 8.78 -12.03 3.24
C ASN A 81 7.44 -12.59 2.71
N ILE A 82 6.73 -11.86 1.84
CA ILE A 82 5.51 -12.37 1.20
C ILE A 82 5.86 -13.51 0.24
N VAL A 83 5.18 -14.65 0.38
CA VAL A 83 5.34 -15.81 -0.49
C VAL A 83 4.02 -16.14 -1.16
N SER A 84 3.99 -16.10 -2.48
CA SER A 84 2.88 -16.67 -3.26
C SER A 84 3.22 -18.11 -3.64
N LYS A 85 2.40 -19.05 -3.16
CA LYS A 85 2.54 -20.49 -3.41
C LYS A 85 1.89 -20.93 -4.72
N GLN A 86 0.76 -20.31 -5.09
CA GLN A 86 0.03 -20.40 -6.36
C GLN A 86 -1.19 -19.47 -6.27
N GLY A 87 -1.62 -18.87 -7.39
CA GLY A 87 -2.85 -18.09 -7.47
C GLY A 87 -2.75 -16.60 -7.09
N LYS A 88 -3.91 -16.00 -6.84
CA LYS A 88 -4.09 -14.60 -6.45
C LYS A 88 -4.06 -14.49 -4.92
N LEU A 89 -3.23 -13.61 -4.39
CA LEU A 89 -3.19 -13.20 -2.99
C LEU A 89 -3.99 -11.91 -2.87
N ASN A 90 -4.99 -11.88 -1.99
CA ASN A 90 -5.78 -10.68 -1.72
C ASN A 90 -5.45 -10.17 -0.31
N LEU A 91 -5.01 -8.92 -0.20
CA LEU A 91 -4.83 -8.20 1.06
C LEU A 91 -6.14 -7.58 1.58
N GLY A 92 -7.26 -7.81 0.90
CA GLY A 92 -8.57 -7.29 1.28
C GLY A 92 -8.56 -5.78 1.39
N LYS A 93 -9.24 -5.27 2.42
CA LYS A 93 -9.24 -3.85 2.74
C LYS A 93 -8.06 -3.51 3.64
N VAL A 94 -7.33 -2.47 3.26
CA VAL A 94 -6.15 -1.98 3.96
C VAL A 94 -6.39 -0.53 4.33
N GLU A 95 -6.52 -0.26 5.63
CA GLU A 95 -6.55 1.11 6.14
C GLU A 95 -5.12 1.61 6.23
N LEU A 96 -4.83 2.69 5.50
CA LEU A 96 -3.51 3.26 5.42
C LEU A 96 -3.25 4.11 6.69
N PRO A 97 -2.15 3.84 7.42
CA PRO A 97 -1.76 4.66 8.54
C PRO A 97 -1.39 6.07 8.08
N ILE A 98 -1.56 7.03 8.99
CA ILE A 98 -1.13 8.41 8.79
C ILE A 98 -0.18 8.84 9.91
N PHE A 99 0.63 9.86 9.63
CA PHE A 99 1.37 10.53 10.69
C PHE A 99 0.41 11.19 11.66
N LYS A 100 0.89 11.40 12.89
CA LYS A 100 0.09 12.09 13.90
C LYS A 100 -0.28 13.49 13.40
N SER A 101 -1.56 13.82 13.37
CA SER A 101 -2.04 15.16 13.08
C SER A 101 -2.00 15.99 14.36
N ILE A 102 -1.56 17.25 14.25
CA ILE A 102 -1.55 18.21 15.35
C ILE A 102 -2.07 19.55 14.88
N GLU A 103 -2.80 20.23 15.77
CA GLU A 103 -3.32 21.58 15.54
C GLU A 103 -2.19 22.62 15.55
N PRO A 104 -2.37 23.80 14.93
CA PRO A 104 -1.39 24.88 14.99
C PRO A 104 -1.03 25.29 16.43
N SER A 105 -2.00 25.29 17.34
CA SER A 105 -1.77 25.59 18.76
C SER A 105 -0.93 24.55 19.48
N GLU A 106 -1.03 23.27 19.08
CA GLU A 106 -0.17 22.21 19.61
C GLU A 106 1.26 22.34 19.08
N PHE A 107 1.41 22.68 17.79
CA PHE A 107 2.71 22.93 17.18
C PHE A 107 3.47 24.09 17.85
N GLU A 108 2.77 25.16 18.23
CA GLU A 108 3.35 26.30 18.96
C GLU A 108 3.93 25.91 20.33
N GLN A 109 3.43 24.83 20.95
CA GLN A 109 3.93 24.35 22.23
C GLN A 109 5.16 23.43 22.10
N LEU A 110 5.49 22.99 20.88
CA LEU A 110 6.62 22.10 20.64
C LEU A 110 7.97 22.83 20.73
N SER A 111 9.00 22.10 21.14
CA SER A 111 10.38 22.58 21.06
C SER A 111 10.85 22.75 19.61
N GLU A 112 11.85 23.59 19.37
CA GLU A 112 12.42 23.81 18.03
C GLU A 112 12.87 22.50 17.37
N LYS A 113 13.42 21.56 18.15
CA LYS A 113 13.84 20.24 17.66
C LYS A 113 12.65 19.40 17.18
N GLU A 114 11.53 19.42 17.91
CA GLU A 114 10.33 18.66 17.54
C GLU A 114 9.66 19.25 16.29
N ARG A 115 9.64 20.58 16.17
CA ARG A 115 9.07 21.27 15.00
C ARG A 115 9.78 20.90 13.69
N LYS A 116 11.06 20.54 13.71
CA LYS A 116 11.81 20.05 12.52
C LYS A 116 11.24 18.77 11.94
N SER A 117 10.47 18.03 12.72
CA SER A 117 9.79 16.80 12.30
C SER A 117 8.30 17.00 12.03
N CYS A 118 7.85 18.25 11.90
CA CYS A 118 6.47 18.58 11.55
C CYS A 118 6.40 19.08 10.10
N GLN A 119 5.38 18.65 9.37
CA GLN A 119 5.11 19.08 8.00
C GLN A 119 3.75 19.79 7.96
N PRO A 120 3.66 21.02 7.45
CA PRO A 120 2.39 21.73 7.41
C PRO A 120 1.43 21.09 6.41
N VAL A 121 0.15 21.06 6.76
CA VAL A 121 -0.94 20.56 5.94
C VAL A 121 -1.80 21.74 5.54
N TYR A 122 -1.93 21.96 4.24
CA TYR A 122 -2.72 23.06 3.68
C TYR A 122 -3.90 22.52 2.88
N HIS A 123 -5.00 23.25 2.92
CA HIS A 123 -6.06 23.14 1.92
C HIS A 123 -6.16 24.47 1.19
N TYR A 124 -5.79 24.47 -0.09
CA TYR A 124 -5.48 25.69 -0.86
C TYR A 124 -4.45 26.56 -0.11
N ALA A 125 -4.83 27.77 0.27
CA ALA A 125 -3.97 28.70 0.99
C ALA A 125 -4.14 28.64 2.53
N GLN A 126 -5.09 27.85 3.04
CA GLN A 126 -5.39 27.78 4.46
C GLN A 126 -4.56 26.67 5.13
N LEU A 127 -3.80 27.04 6.16
CA LEU A 127 -3.15 26.08 7.05
C LEU A 127 -4.23 25.35 7.84
N LEU A 128 -4.30 24.02 7.69
CA LEU A 128 -5.21 23.18 8.45
C LEU A 128 -4.56 22.61 9.71
N GLY A 129 -3.24 22.40 9.69
CA GLY A 129 -2.51 21.83 10.82
C GLY A 129 -1.14 21.33 10.39
N TYR A 130 -0.58 20.40 11.16
CA TYR A 130 0.72 19.80 10.87
C TYR A 130 0.67 18.28 11.04
N PHE A 131 1.38 17.57 10.18
CA PHE A 131 1.73 16.17 10.42
C PHE A 131 3.04 16.08 11.19
N TYR A 132 2.99 15.50 12.39
CA TYR A 132 4.17 15.19 13.18
C TYR A 132 4.78 13.85 12.73
N THR A 133 5.74 13.91 11.82
CA THR A 133 6.22 12.74 11.06
C THR A 133 7.05 11.75 11.85
N ASN A 134 7.35 12.01 13.12
CA ASN A 134 8.02 11.07 14.01
C ASN A 134 7.06 10.18 14.80
N LYS A 135 5.75 10.40 14.65
CA LYS A 135 4.71 9.63 15.33
C LYS A 135 3.62 9.24 14.34
N LEU A 136 3.01 8.09 14.58
CA LEU A 136 1.80 7.69 13.89
C LEU A 136 0.59 8.17 14.68
N GLU A 137 -0.50 8.47 14.00
CA GLU A 137 -1.78 8.80 14.65
C GLU A 137 -2.28 7.63 15.49
N ASN A 138 -2.17 6.42 14.94
CA ASN A 138 -2.57 5.18 15.58
C ASN A 138 -1.36 4.29 15.85
N GLU A 139 -1.33 3.69 17.04
CA GLU A 139 -0.35 2.67 17.44
C GLU A 139 -0.73 1.25 16.93
N PHE A 140 -1.57 1.18 15.90
CA PHE A 140 -2.00 -0.07 15.28
C PHE A 140 -2.19 0.11 13.78
N LEU A 141 -2.07 -0.99 13.05
CA LEU A 141 -2.40 -1.09 11.62
C LEU A 141 -3.67 -1.92 11.44
N LEU A 142 -4.44 -1.63 10.41
CA LEU A 142 -5.55 -2.45 9.94
C LEU A 142 -5.26 -2.89 8.50
N LEU A 143 -4.56 -4.01 8.36
CA LEU A 143 -4.16 -4.58 7.07
C LEU A 143 -4.84 -5.94 6.89
N ASN A 144 -5.90 -6.06 6.10
CA ASN A 144 -6.67 -7.31 5.88
C ASN A 144 -7.30 -7.96 7.14
N CYS A 145 -6.92 -7.52 8.35
CA CYS A 145 -7.35 -8.12 9.61
C CYS A 145 -8.55 -7.34 10.17
N LYS A 146 -9.57 -8.06 10.65
CA LYS A 146 -10.58 -7.44 11.55
C LYS A 146 -9.95 -6.93 12.84
N GLU A 147 -8.82 -7.51 13.23
CA GLU A 147 -8.08 -7.16 14.44
C GLU A 147 -7.00 -6.10 14.20
N LYS A 148 -6.77 -5.28 15.22
CA LYS A 148 -5.73 -4.25 15.24
C LYS A 148 -4.34 -4.90 15.38
N ILE A 149 -3.48 -4.69 14.38
CA ILE A 149 -2.10 -5.18 14.42
C ILE A 149 -1.24 -4.18 15.17
N LYS A 150 -0.76 -4.54 16.36
CA LYS A 150 0.15 -3.70 17.17
C LYS A 150 1.62 -4.10 17.06
N ASP A 151 1.89 -5.30 16.58
CA ASP A 151 3.24 -5.85 16.50
C ASP A 151 3.91 -5.47 15.15
N PHE A 152 4.25 -4.20 15.00
CA PHE A 152 5.01 -3.63 13.88
C PHE A 152 6.08 -2.67 14.41
N GLU A 153 7.08 -2.37 13.58
CA GLU A 153 8.12 -1.40 13.89
C GLU A 153 7.91 -0.13 13.06
N PHE A 154 7.97 1.04 13.68
CA PHE A 154 7.99 2.30 12.97
C PHE A 154 9.35 2.98 13.14
N ASN A 155 10.08 3.14 12.03
CA ASN A 155 11.31 3.89 11.97
C ASN A 155 11.00 5.33 11.54
N SER A 156 11.07 6.28 12.47
CA SER A 156 10.74 7.70 12.24
C SER A 156 11.71 8.41 11.30
N GLU A 157 12.97 8.00 11.24
CA GLU A 157 13.98 8.62 10.38
C GLU A 157 13.72 8.33 8.90
N THR A 158 13.41 7.06 8.60
CA THR A 158 13.11 6.59 7.24
C THR A 158 11.63 6.62 6.92
N LYS A 159 10.78 7.02 7.89
CA LYS A 159 9.32 7.05 7.81
C LYS A 159 8.76 5.72 7.29
N THR A 160 9.27 4.62 7.82
CA THR A 160 8.93 3.26 7.35
C THR A 160 8.34 2.44 8.48
N ILE A 161 7.15 1.91 8.24
CA ILE A 161 6.48 0.88 9.02
C ILE A 161 6.91 -0.47 8.47
N THR A 162 7.46 -1.34 9.30
CA THR A 162 7.89 -2.69 8.90
C THR A 162 7.04 -3.74 9.60
N ILE A 163 6.51 -4.67 8.81
CA ILE A 163 5.71 -5.78 9.29
C ILE A 163 6.08 -7.09 8.57
N GLU A 164 6.15 -8.18 9.32
CA GLU A 164 6.40 -9.50 8.77
C GLU A 164 5.11 -10.13 8.22
N TRP A 165 5.14 -10.66 7.00
CA TRP A 165 3.98 -11.31 6.38
C TRP A 165 3.35 -12.40 7.26
N LYS A 166 4.16 -13.11 8.07
CA LYS A 166 3.67 -14.14 9.00
C LYS A 166 2.65 -13.61 10.03
N LYS A 167 2.67 -12.30 10.33
CA LYS A 167 1.74 -11.63 11.24
C LYS A 167 0.40 -11.31 10.57
N LEU A 168 0.39 -11.26 9.23
CA LEU A 168 -0.79 -10.96 8.40
C LEU A 168 -1.45 -12.21 7.82
N LYS A 169 -0.69 -13.30 7.61
CA LYS A 169 -1.16 -14.49 6.89
C LYS A 169 -2.39 -15.20 7.51
N ASN A 170 -2.67 -14.95 8.79
CA ASN A 170 -3.77 -15.57 9.52
C ASN A 170 -5.01 -14.66 9.59
N CYS A 171 -4.96 -13.50 8.96
CA CYS A 171 -6.11 -12.62 8.86
C CYS A 171 -7.04 -13.16 7.77
N GLU A 172 -8.24 -13.57 8.19
CA GLU A 172 -9.29 -14.20 7.36
C GLU A 172 -9.72 -13.34 6.17
#